data_AF-A0A257NUQ7-F1
#
_entry.id   AF-A0A257NUQ7-F1
#
_cell.length_a   1.000
_cell.length_b   1.000
_cell.length_c   1.000
_cell.angle_alpha   90.00
_cell.angle_beta   90.00
_cell.angle_gamma   90.00
#
_symmetry.space_group_name_H-M   'P 1'
#
loop_
_entity.id
_entity.type
_entity.pdbx_description
1 polymer ?
#
loop_
_entity_poly.entity_id
_entity_poly.type
_entity_poly.pdbx_seq_one_letter_code
_entity_poly.pdbx_strand_id
1 'polypeptide(L)'
;MVGIDTKLYNEPKRKENSNKENKQAICISSKALVFDNSRYYVLKYQGNGIAIITPVEIINTIGDKTYIASGIEVGDQIIASQAILIYDTLNN
;
A
#
# COMPACT_ATOMS: atom_id res chain seq x y z
N MET A 1 10.49 -16.07 6.54
CA MET A 1 9.01 -16.06 6.52
C MET A 1 8.56 -14.65 6.84
N VAL A 2 8.23 -13.85 5.82
CA VAL A 2 7.87 -12.44 5.97
C VAL A 2 6.37 -12.38 6.24
N GLY A 3 5.99 -11.91 7.42
CA GLY A 3 4.60 -11.82 7.87
C GLY A 3 3.83 -10.76 7.09
N ILE A 4 2.72 -11.18 6.51
CA ILE A 4 1.69 -10.29 5.95
C ILE A 4 0.70 -9.96 7.08
N ASP A 5 0.60 -8.69 7.46
CA ASP A 5 -0.48 -8.20 8.34
C ASP A 5 -1.28 -7.15 7.57
N THR A 6 -2.04 -7.61 6.58
CA THR A 6 -3.09 -6.82 5.94
C THR A 6 -4.35 -6.90 6.81
N LYS A 7 -4.39 -6.11 7.89
CA LYS A 7 -5.59 -5.92 8.70
C LYS A 7 -6.51 -4.88 8.05
N LEU A 8 -7.70 -5.33 7.64
CA LEU A 8 -8.86 -4.46 7.41
C LEU A 8 -9.28 -3.83 8.76
N TYR A 9 -9.21 -2.51 8.86
CA TYR A 9 -9.62 -1.79 10.05
C TYR A 9 -11.04 -1.26 9.87
N ASN A 10 -11.99 -1.71 10.69
CA ASN A 10 -13.35 -1.20 10.73
C ASN A 10 -13.52 -0.30 11.97
N GLU A 11 -13.81 0.99 11.77
CA GLU A 11 -14.26 1.87 12.86
C GLU A 11 -15.65 1.43 13.37
N PRO A 12 -15.90 1.38 14.70
CA PRO A 12 -17.25 1.21 15.21
C PRO A 12 -18.01 2.54 15.11
N LYS A 13 -18.97 2.66 14.19
CA LYS A 13 -19.89 3.82 14.18
C LYS A 13 -21.33 3.41 14.45
N ARG A 14 -21.83 3.99 15.55
CA ARG A 14 -23.25 4.14 15.91
C ARG A 14 -24.08 4.53 14.69
N LYS A 15 -25.29 3.96 14.64
CA LYS A 15 -26.34 4.25 13.66
C LYS A 15 -26.54 5.76 13.46
N GLU A 16 -26.47 6.21 12.21
CA GLU A 16 -27.42 7.17 11.64
C GLU A 16 -27.39 7.06 10.11
N ASN A 17 -28.58 7.08 9.54
CA ASN A 17 -28.94 6.98 8.12
C ASN A 17 -28.33 8.11 7.28
N SER A 18 -27.38 7.80 6.41
CA SER A 18 -27.05 8.59 5.21
C SER A 18 -26.12 7.75 4.35
N ASN A 19 -26.38 7.73 3.05
CA ASN A 19 -25.57 7.09 2.01
C ASN A 19 -24.09 7.46 2.21
N LYS A 20 -23.32 6.59 2.84
CA LYS A 20 -21.88 6.76 3.05
C LYS A 20 -21.25 5.57 2.36
N GLU A 21 -20.74 5.81 1.15
CA GLU A 21 -19.70 4.98 0.57
C GLU A 21 -18.70 4.68 1.68
N ASN A 22 -18.69 3.43 2.16
CA ASN A 22 -17.66 2.94 3.05
C ASN A 22 -16.40 2.91 2.20
N LYS A 23 -15.70 4.05 2.10
CA LYS A 23 -14.43 4.17 1.39
C LYS A 23 -13.40 3.37 2.16
N GLN A 24 -13.34 2.07 1.88
CA GLN A 24 -12.32 1.17 2.35
C GLN A 24 -11.03 1.59 1.65
N ALA A 25 -10.09 2.15 2.41
CA ALA A 25 -8.78 2.51 1.92
C ALA A 25 -7.79 1.40 2.23
N ILE A 26 -6.94 1.06 1.26
CA ILE A 26 -5.89 0.07 1.47
C ILE A 26 -4.80 0.71 2.31
N CYS A 27 -4.45 0.09 3.43
CA CYS A 27 -3.39 0.54 4.30
C CYS A 27 -2.15 -0.31 4.08
N ILE A 28 -1.03 0.33 3.79
CA ILE A 28 0.29 -0.31 3.71
C ILE A 28 1.22 0.29 4.78
N SER A 29 2.33 -0.39 5.06
CA SER A 29 3.39 0.22 5.87
C SER A 29 4.10 1.29 5.04
N SER A 30 4.37 2.44 5.64
CA SER A 30 5.12 3.52 4.97
C SER A 30 6.54 3.10 4.54
N LYS A 31 7.08 2.00 5.09
CA LYS A 31 8.36 1.41 4.68
C LYS A 31 8.32 0.74 3.30
N ALA A 32 7.13 0.38 2.82
CA ALA A 32 6.90 -0.21 1.49
C ALA A 32 6.79 0.84 0.38
N LEU A 33 6.73 2.11 0.76
CA LEU A 33 6.47 3.22 -0.12
C LEU A 33 7.79 3.81 -0.62
N VAL A 34 7.92 3.92 -1.93
CA VAL A 34 9.06 4.56 -2.59
C VAL A 34 8.57 5.90 -3.14
N PHE A 35 9.28 6.98 -2.84
CA PHE A 35 9.02 8.30 -3.39
C PHE A 35 10.11 8.63 -4.41
N ASP A 36 9.72 8.79 -5.67
CA ASP A 36 10.63 9.11 -6.76
C ASP A 36 9.92 10.02 -7.79
N ASN A 37 10.66 10.92 -8.45
CA ASN A 37 10.09 11.83 -9.47
C ASN A 37 8.76 12.51 -9.06
N SER A 38 8.65 12.96 -7.80
CA SER A 38 7.44 13.56 -7.21
C SER A 38 6.19 12.67 -7.24
N ARG A 39 6.36 11.35 -7.36
CA ARG A 39 5.29 10.35 -7.35
C ARG A 39 5.64 9.24 -6.36
N TYR A 40 4.60 8.52 -5.95
CA TYR A 40 4.75 7.39 -5.04
C TYR A 40 4.60 6.08 -5.79
N TYR A 41 5.43 5.11 -5.41
CA TYR A 41 5.47 3.79 -5.99
C TYR A 41 5.50 2.74 -4.89
N VAL A 42 4.99 1.56 -5.22
CA VAL A 42 5.10 0.36 -4.42
C VAL A 42 5.61 -0.77 -5.27
N LEU A 43 6.27 -1.73 -4.63
CA LEU A 43 6.72 -2.95 -5.28
C LEU A 43 5.67 -4.04 -5.10
N LYS A 44 4.94 -4.35 -6.17
CA LYS A 44 3.98 -5.44 -6.20
C LYS A 44 4.68 -6.76 -6.55
N TYR A 45 4.57 -7.75 -5.68
CA TYR A 45 5.10 -9.08 -5.90
C TYR A 45 4.12 -9.89 -6.75
N GLN A 46 4.56 -10.34 -7.92
CA GLN A 46 3.74 -11.11 -8.86
C GLN A 46 3.93 -12.64 -8.70
N GLY A 47 4.79 -13.07 -7.79
CA GLY A 47 5.20 -14.47 -7.65
C GLY A 47 6.52 -14.76 -8.37
N ASN A 48 7.06 -15.97 -8.17
CA ASN A 48 8.28 -16.45 -8.82
C ASN A 48 9.52 -15.54 -8.66
N GLY A 49 9.60 -14.77 -7.57
CA GLY A 49 10.70 -13.82 -7.36
C GLY A 49 10.59 -12.52 -8.16
N ILE A 50 9.47 -12.30 -8.88
CA ILE A 50 9.26 -11.13 -9.74
C ILE A 50 8.51 -10.05 -8.97
N ALA A 51 9.06 -8.83 -8.98
CA ALA A 51 8.43 -7.65 -8.43
C ALA A 51 8.24 -6.59 -9.52
N ILE A 52 7.14 -5.84 -9.44
CA ILE A 52 6.75 -4.83 -10.41
C ILE A 52 6.57 -3.50 -9.69
N ILE A 53 7.24 -2.46 -10.20
CA ILE A 53 7.07 -1.09 -9.74
C ILE A 53 5.69 -0.60 -10.20
N THR A 54 4.83 -0.28 -9.24
CA THR A 54 3.47 0.18 -9.50
C THR A 54 3.28 1.57 -8.90
N PRO A 55 2.91 2.59 -9.70
CA PRO A 55 2.58 3.91 -9.17
C PRO A 55 1.30 3.84 -8.33
N VAL A 56 1.28 4.56 -7.22
CA VAL A 56 0.13 4.62 -6.32
C VAL A 56 -0.21 6.06 -5.96
N GLU A 57 -1.50 6.29 -5.72
CA GLU A 57 -1.99 7.55 -5.17
C GLU A 57 -2.21 7.41 -3.67
N ILE A 58 -1.77 8.39 -2.89
CA ILE A 58 -1.86 8.35 -1.42
C ILE A 58 -2.99 9.27 -0.96
N ILE A 59 -3.84 8.77 -0.07
CA ILE A 59 -4.85 9.56 0.63
C ILE A 59 -4.19 10.33 1.77
N ASN A 60 -3.51 9.61 2.67
CA ASN A 60 -2.85 10.18 3.83
C ASN A 60 -1.81 9.21 4.41
N THR A 61 -0.90 9.72 5.22
CA THR A 61 0.03 8.91 6.02
C THR A 61 -0.12 9.28 7.50
N ILE A 62 -0.28 8.27 8.36
CA ILE A 62 -0.46 8.43 9.79
C ILE A 62 0.50 7.49 10.51
N GLY A 63 1.54 8.05 11.13
CA GLY A 63 2.61 7.27 11.77
C GLY A 63 3.33 6.38 10.75
N ASP A 64 3.42 5.09 11.02
CA ASP A 64 4.06 4.08 10.15
C ASP A 64 3.14 3.47 9.08
N LYS A 65 1.94 4.05 8.90
CA LYS A 65 0.89 3.54 8.01
C LYS A 65 0.54 4.58 6.95
N THR A 66 0.52 4.16 5.70
CA THR A 66 0.11 4.97 4.55
C THR A 66 -1.16 4.39 3.94
N TYR A 67 -2.14 5.26 3.71
CA TYR A 67 -3.43 4.93 3.11
C TYR A 67 -3.40 5.24 1.63
N ILE A 68 -3.68 4.23 0.80
CA ILE A 68 -3.62 4.28 -0.64
C ILE A 68 -5.03 4.52 -1.20
N ALA A 69 -5.13 5.50 -2.10
CA ALA A 69 -6.33 5.86 -2.84
C ALA A 69 -6.54 4.93 -4.03
N SER A 70 -5.47 4.63 -4.78
CA SER A 70 -5.53 3.85 -6.02
C SER A 70 -4.15 3.32 -6.41
N GLY A 71 -4.14 2.30 -7.26
CA GLY A 71 -2.93 1.68 -7.83
C GLY A 71 -2.62 0.26 -7.32
N ILE A 72 -3.31 -0.18 -6.25
CA ILE A 72 -3.25 -1.56 -5.74
C ILE A 72 -4.63 -2.01 -5.29
N GLU A 73 -4.79 -3.33 -5.17
CA GLU A 73 -6.05 -3.95 -4.77
C GLU A 73 -5.88 -4.82 -3.50
N VAL A 74 -6.99 -5.09 -2.83
CA VAL A 74 -7.00 -5.99 -1.67
C VAL A 74 -6.59 -7.39 -2.13
N GLY A 75 -5.52 -7.92 -1.55
CA GLY A 75 -4.95 -9.22 -1.93
C GLY A 75 -3.62 -9.09 -2.67
N ASP A 76 -3.26 -7.91 -3.16
CA ASP A 76 -1.93 -7.68 -3.72
C ASP A 76 -0.84 -7.87 -2.65
N GLN A 77 0.22 -8.58 -3.02
CA GLN A 77 1.38 -8.77 -2.17
C GLN A 77 2.36 -7.61 -2.39
N ILE A 78 2.58 -6.80 -1.37
CA ILE A 78 3.47 -5.64 -1.45
C ILE A 78 4.76 -5.92 -0.67
N ILE A 79 5.89 -5.61 -1.30
CA ILE A 79 7.20 -5.77 -0.67
C ILE A 79 7.47 -4.58 0.25
N ALA A 80 7.38 -4.80 1.56
CA ALA A 80 7.59 -3.77 2.58
C ALA A 80 9.02 -3.69 3.13
N SER A 81 9.86 -4.70 2.85
CA SER A 81 11.23 -4.78 3.35
C SER A 81 12.21 -4.44 2.24
N GLN A 82 13.17 -3.56 2.53
CA GLN A 82 14.24 -3.17 1.59
C GLN A 82 13.70 -2.63 0.26
N ALA A 83 12.51 -2.00 0.27
CA ALA A 83 11.83 -1.55 -0.95
C ALA A 83 12.71 -0.60 -1.80
N ILE A 84 13.47 0.29 -1.14
CA ILE A 84 14.39 1.21 -1.81
C ILE A 84 15.50 0.46 -2.56
N LEU A 85 16.11 -0.55 -1.94
CA LEU A 85 17.19 -1.35 -2.55
C LEU A 85 16.68 -2.14 -3.77
N ILE A 86 15.49 -2.72 -3.68
CA ILE A 86 14.89 -3.50 -4.76
C ILE A 86 14.47 -2.56 -5.91
N TYR A 87 13.90 -1.39 -5.58
CA TYR A 87 13.57 -0.38 -6.59
C TYR A 87 14.80 0.06 -7.38
N ASP A 88 15.91 0.36 -6.69
CA ASP A 88 17.19 0.71 -7.31
C ASP A 88 17.71 -0.40 -8.23
N THR A 89 17.65 -1.66 -7.76
CA THR A 89 18.07 -2.84 -8.54
C THR A 89 17.22 -3.08 -9.79
N LEU A 90 15.92 -2.77 -9.75
CA LEU A 90 15.02 -2.93 -10.91
C LEU A 90 15.11 -1.75 -11.89
N ASN A 91 15.57 -0.61 -11.43
CA ASN A 91 15.69 0.61 -12.22
C ASN A 91 17.10 0.78 -12.83
N ASN A 92 18.04 -0.14 -12.54
CA ASN A 92 19.41 -0.19 -13.08
C ASN A 92 19.61 -1.39 -14.01
#